data_AF-A0A520JGK5-F1
#
_entry.id   AF-A0A520JGK5-F1
#
_cell.length_a   1.000
_cell.length_b   1.000
_cell.length_c   1.000
_cell.angle_alpha   90.00
_cell.angle_beta   90.00
_cell.angle_gamma   90.00
#
_symmetry.space_group_name_H-M   'P 1'
#
loop_
_entity.id
_entity.type
_entity.pdbx_description
1 polymer ?
#
loop_
_entity_poly.entity_id
_entity_poly.type
_entity_poly.pdbx_seq_one_letter_code
_entity_poly.pdbx_strand_id
1 'polypeptide(L)' 'LRRAVIDGDVEHGSVMAGQSVGMVTKEEPVTEIIASLMDEAAAALALRAA' A
#
# COMPACT_ATOMS: atom_id res chain seq x y z
N LEU A 1 13.21 -14.38 0.09
CA LEU A 1 12.88 -13.00 0.54
C LEU A 1 14.10 -12.09 0.59
N ARG A 2 15.15 -12.43 1.36
CA ARG A 2 16.36 -11.59 1.48
C ARG A 2 16.90 -11.04 0.16
N ARG A 3 17.06 -11.89 -0.88
CA ARG A 3 17.54 -11.49 -2.20
C ARG A 3 16.76 -10.32 -2.81
N ALA A 4 15.43 -10.37 -2.81
CA ALA A 4 14.60 -9.30 -3.35
C ALA A 4 14.49 -8.09 -2.38
N VAL A 5 14.33 -8.33 -1.08
CA VAL A 5 14.00 -7.28 -0.09
C VAL A 5 15.23 -6.48 0.35
N ILE A 6 16.38 -7.14 0.49
CA ILE A 6 17.62 -6.52 0.97
C ILE A 6 18.58 -6.25 -0.18
N ASP A 7 18.78 -7.22 -1.05
CA ASP A 7 19.78 -7.11 -2.13
C ASP A 7 19.19 -6.56 -3.45
N GLY A 8 17.86 -6.35 -3.53
CA GLY A 8 17.19 -5.79 -4.71
C GLY A 8 17.10 -6.71 -5.94
N ASP A 9 17.39 -8.00 -5.79
CA ASP A 9 17.34 -9.00 -6.87
C ASP A 9 15.88 -9.39 -7.19
N VAL A 10 15.29 -8.70 -8.15
CA VAL A 10 13.90 -8.91 -8.59
C VAL A 10 13.74 -10.03 -9.63
N GLU A 11 14.82 -10.47 -10.27
CA GLU A 11 14.79 -11.51 -11.29
C GLU A 11 14.83 -12.92 -10.67
N HIS A 12 15.64 -13.10 -9.63
CA HIS A 12 15.88 -14.41 -9.01
C HIS A 12 15.47 -14.44 -7.53
N GLY A 13 15.07 -13.31 -6.97
CA GLY A 13 14.49 -13.20 -5.64
C GLY A 13 12.96 -13.21 -5.67
N SER A 14 12.34 -13.66 -4.58
CA SER A 14 10.88 -13.61 -4.45
C SER A 14 10.42 -12.22 -4.02
N VAL A 15 9.79 -11.49 -4.94
CA VAL A 15 9.06 -10.24 -4.66
C VAL A 15 7.65 -10.58 -4.19
N MET A 16 7.40 -10.48 -2.88
CA MET A 16 6.07 -10.75 -2.33
C MET A 16 5.21 -9.49 -2.35
N ALA A 17 4.07 -9.55 -3.02
CA ALA A 17 3.06 -8.50 -3.01
C ALA A 17 1.65 -9.11 -3.07
N GLY A 18 0.70 -8.49 -2.35
CA GLY A 18 -0.72 -8.83 -2.47
C GLY A 18 -1.36 -8.20 -3.70
N GLN A 19 -2.59 -8.58 -4.03
CA GLN A 19 -3.32 -8.01 -5.18
C GLN A 19 -3.53 -6.48 -5.07
N SER A 20 -3.54 -5.94 -3.85
CA SER A 20 -3.62 -4.49 -3.62
C SER A 20 -2.45 -3.69 -4.19
N VAL A 21 -1.32 -4.33 -4.52
CA VAL A 21 -0.14 -3.64 -5.07
C VAL A 21 -0.43 -2.91 -6.38
N GLY A 22 -1.41 -3.39 -7.17
CA GLY A 22 -1.82 -2.72 -8.40
C GLY A 22 -2.47 -1.35 -8.19
N MET A 23 -2.86 -1.02 -6.96
CA MET A 23 -3.41 0.29 -6.58
C MET A 23 -2.35 1.28 -6.07
N VAL A 24 -1.13 0.82 -5.79
CA VAL A 24 -0.05 1.66 -5.25
C VAL A 24 0.68 2.32 -6.42
N THR A 25 0.48 3.63 -6.60
CA THR A 25 1.02 4.40 -7.74
C THR A 25 2.16 5.35 -7.36
N LYS A 26 2.40 5.55 -6.07
CA LYS A 26 3.45 6.42 -5.53
C LYS A 26 4.00 5.89 -4.21
N GLU A 27 5.24 6.27 -3.91
CA GLU A 27 5.84 6.13 -2.59
C GLU A 27 5.46 7.34 -1.73
N GLU A 28 5.07 7.09 -0.47
CA GLU A 28 4.55 8.12 0.43
C GLU A 28 5.04 7.91 1.87
N PRO A 29 5.15 9.00 2.66
CA PRO A 29 5.36 8.89 4.09
C PRO A 29 4.23 8.08 4.76
N VAL A 30 4.59 7.25 5.75
CA VAL A 30 3.61 6.45 6.51
C VAL A 30 2.50 7.32 7.10
N THR A 31 2.84 8.54 7.55
CA THR A 31 1.86 9.50 8.08
C THR A 31 0.82 9.90 7.06
N GLU A 32 1.21 10.09 5.80
CA GLU A 32 0.29 10.48 4.71
C GLU A 32 -0.60 9.31 4.29
N ILE A 33 -0.02 8.10 4.17
CA ILE A 33 -0.78 6.88 3.87
C ILE A 33 -1.89 6.66 4.90
N ILE A 34 -1.54 6.73 6.19
CA ILE A 34 -2.52 6.54 7.26
C ILE A 34 -3.57 7.66 7.28
N ALA A 35 -3.17 8.92 7.07
CA ALA A 35 -4.13 10.02 7.00
C ALA A 35 -5.15 9.82 5.87
N SER A 36 -4.69 9.48 4.65
CA SER A 36 -5.58 9.22 3.51
C SER A 36 -6.57 8.09 3.79
N LEU A 37 -6.07 6.97 4.34
CA LEU A 37 -6.92 5.81 4.67
C LEU A 37 -8.00 6.17 5.71
N MET A 38 -7.66 6.99 6.71
CA MET A 38 -8.61 7.42 7.74
C MET A 38 -9.67 8.35 7.17
N ASP A 39 -9.27 9.31 6.33
CA ASP A 39 -10.18 10.26 5.68
C ASP A 39 -11.15 9.56 4.72
N GLU A 40 -10.63 8.64 3.89
CA GLU A 40 -11.43 7.83 2.97
C GLU A 40 -12.42 6.93 3.72
N ALA A 41 -11.98 6.30 4.82
CA ALA A 41 -12.85 5.47 5.66
C ALA A 41 -13.98 6.29 6.30
N ALA A 42 -13.67 7.49 6.83
CA ALA A 42 -14.66 8.38 7.42
C ALA A 42 -15.68 8.85 6.37
N ALA A 43 -15.21 9.25 5.19
CA ALA A 43 -16.07 9.65 4.08
C ALA A 43 -17.00 8.50 3.62
N ALA A 44 -16.46 7.28 3.50
CA ALA A 44 -17.24 6.10 3.13
C ALA A 44 -18.29 5.74 4.18
N LEU A 45 -17.99 5.92 5.47
CA LEU A 45 -18.97 5.71 6.54
C LEU A 45 -20.10 6.75 6.49
N ALA A 46 -19.74 8.04 6.33
CA ALA A 46 -20.71 9.12 6.24
C ALA A 46 -21.68 8.94 5.06
N LEU A 47 -21.16 8.52 3.90
CA LEU A 47 -21.98 8.23 2.72
C LEU A 47 -22.96 7.08 2.93
N ARG A 48 -22.60 6.06 3.72
CA ARG A 48 -23.49 4.94 4.05
C ARG A 48 -24.58 5.29 5.06
N ALA A 49 -24.34 6.32 5.88
CA ALA A 49 -25.26 6.76 6.92
C ALA A 49 -26.30 7.79 6.39
N ALA A 50 -26.08 8.34 5.20
CA ALA A 50 -26.99 9.23 4.48
C ALA A 50 -28.01 8.44 3.65
#